data_AF-A0A0A7GIV9-F1
#
_entry.id   AF-A0A0A7GIV9-F1
#
_cell.length_a   1.000
_cell.length_b   1.000
_cell.length_c   1.000
_cell.angle_alpha   90.00
_cell.angle_beta   90.00
_cell.angle_gamma   90.00
#
_symmetry.space_group_name_H-M   'P 1'
#
loop_
_entity.id
_entity.type
_entity.pdbx_description
1 polymer ?
#
loop_
_entity_poly.entity_id
_entity_poly.type
_entity_poly.pdbx_seq_one_letter_code
_entity_poly.pdbx_strand_id
1 'polypeptide(L)'
;MNGRLILGAIVLLAVGVLVLPPTVSLFVGQHDWYDIDATGNQIPCQKCHADVYEELNNSPYHKGWGTPGVADEDDCRGCHQANTSIAYASGTANGPTDATLEWGAHAASTVECMYCHDQKQVGGAPAAGGFGITGLANDTGSLAAHSDFVSSADLSSDVLLAENEACIACHTHVAVKINFTHYGAMEFDVNWDTLLQQYATSNYTINTSTAVTNVIWGNATGQGWVNTYPGSANWPGQ
;
A
#
# COMPACT_ATOMS: atom_id res chain seq x y z
N MET A 1 -66.32 -0.09 -8.16
CA MET A 1 -64.93 -0.56 -7.96
C MET A 1 -64.82 -1.09 -6.54
N ASN A 2 -64.37 -2.33 -6.35
CA ASN A 2 -64.42 -3.01 -5.05
C ASN A 2 -63.40 -2.37 -4.09
N GLY A 3 -63.81 -1.92 -2.90
CA GLY A 3 -62.95 -1.13 -1.99
C GLY A 3 -61.63 -1.83 -1.63
N ARG A 4 -61.62 -3.17 -1.65
CA ARG A 4 -60.41 -3.99 -1.47
C ARG A 4 -59.40 -3.84 -2.61
N LEU A 5 -59.86 -3.66 -3.85
CA LEU A 5 -59.00 -3.42 -5.01
C LEU A 5 -58.38 -2.03 -4.96
N ILE A 6 -59.12 -1.04 -4.45
CA ILE A 6 -58.62 0.33 -4.26
C ILE A 6 -57.53 0.34 -3.18
N LEU A 7 -57.75 -0.35 -2.06
CA LEU A 7 -56.75 -0.44 -0.99
C LEU A 7 -55.49 -1.16 -1.45
N GLY A 8 -55.64 -2.26 -2.22
CA GLY A 8 -54.51 -2.99 -2.79
C GLY A 8 -53.67 -2.12 -3.74
N ALA A 9 -54.32 -1.33 -4.59
CA ALA A 9 -53.62 -0.41 -5.49
C ALA A 9 -52.86 0.69 -4.73
N ILE A 10 -53.45 1.26 -3.67
CA ILE A 10 -52.81 2.29 -2.84
C ILE A 10 -51.57 1.74 -2.13
N VAL A 11 -51.64 0.53 -1.56
CA VAL A 11 -50.50 -0.11 -0.90
C VAL A 11 -49.37 -0.39 -1.89
N LEU A 12 -49.70 -0.89 -3.08
CA LEU A 12 -48.70 -1.20 -4.10
C LEU A 12 -47.99 0.07 -4.60
N LEU A 13 -48.73 1.16 -4.76
CA LEU A 13 -48.18 2.46 -5.16
C LEU A 13 -47.34 3.09 -4.05
N ALA A 14 -47.76 2.97 -2.79
CA ALA A 14 -46.99 3.45 -1.63
C ALA A 14 -45.66 2.68 -1.46
N VAL A 15 -45.68 1.35 -1.61
CA VAL A 15 -44.46 0.52 -1.59
C VAL A 15 -43.57 0.86 -2.79
N GLY A 16 -44.14 1.03 -3.99
CA GLY A 16 -43.40 1.45 -5.17
C GLY A 16 -42.67 2.79 -4.99
N VAL A 17 -43.34 3.79 -4.41
CA VAL A 17 -42.74 5.11 -4.17
C VAL A 17 -41.67 5.08 -3.06
N LEU A 18 -41.77 4.17 -2.08
CA LEU A 18 -40.75 4.04 -1.02
C LEU A 18 -39.55 3.19 -1.44
N VAL A 19 -39.75 2.16 -2.27
CA VAL A 19 -38.73 1.16 -2.61
C VAL A 19 -38.02 1.48 -3.93
N LEU A 20 -38.71 2.04 -4.92
CA LEU A 20 -38.09 2.29 -6.24
C LEU A 20 -37.03 3.39 -6.23
N PRO A 21 -37.19 4.54 -5.54
CA PRO A 21 -36.16 5.58 -5.52
C PRO A 21 -34.79 5.11 -4.98
N PRO A 22 -34.70 4.39 -3.84
CA PRO A 22 -33.40 3.89 -3.38
C PRO A 22 -32.83 2.80 -4.29
N THR A 23 -33.65 1.96 -4.95
CA THR A 23 -33.13 0.98 -5.93
C THR A 23 -32.63 1.63 -7.21
N VAL A 24 -33.32 2.64 -7.73
CA VAL A 24 -32.87 3.40 -8.91
C VAL A 24 -31.64 4.23 -8.54
N SER A 25 -31.59 4.81 -7.34
CA SER A 25 -30.42 5.56 -6.85
C SER A 25 -29.18 4.68 -6.62
N LEU A 26 -29.35 3.39 -6.33
CA LEU A 26 -28.22 2.47 -6.22
C LEU A 26 -27.62 2.11 -7.59
N PHE A 27 -28.40 2.16 -8.67
CA PHE A 27 -27.97 1.75 -10.02
C PHE A 27 -27.80 2.92 -11.01
N VAL A 28 -28.30 4.12 -10.70
CA VAL A 28 -28.07 5.33 -11.50
C VAL A 28 -26.62 5.75 -11.35
N GLY A 29 -25.91 5.82 -12.48
CA GLY A 29 -24.49 6.17 -12.55
C GLY A 29 -23.51 5.01 -12.38
N GLN A 30 -23.98 3.78 -12.12
CA GLN A 30 -23.11 2.59 -12.03
C GLN A 30 -22.85 1.90 -13.38
N HIS A 31 -23.49 2.34 -14.48
CA HIS A 31 -23.36 1.73 -15.81
C HIS A 31 -23.14 2.75 -16.94
N ASP A 32 -22.47 3.86 -16.65
CA ASP A 32 -21.99 4.74 -17.71
C ASP A 32 -20.72 4.12 -18.29
N TRP A 33 -20.79 3.68 -19.55
CA TRP A 33 -19.63 3.21 -20.29
C TRP A 33 -18.79 4.42 -20.67
N TYR A 34 -17.55 4.48 -20.18
CA TYR A 34 -16.61 5.53 -20.54
C TYR A 34 -15.98 5.22 -21.90
N ASP A 35 -15.98 6.22 -22.77
CA ASP A 35 -15.19 6.19 -24.00
C ASP A 35 -13.70 6.36 -23.63
N ILE A 36 -12.90 5.34 -23.95
CA ILE A 36 -11.45 5.30 -23.69
C ILE A 36 -10.64 5.45 -24.98
N ASP A 37 -11.26 5.92 -26.08
CA ASP A 37 -10.62 6.10 -27.38
C ASP A 37 -9.77 7.39 -27.44
N ALA A 38 -10.03 8.33 -26.54
CA ALA A 38 -9.25 9.55 -26.42
C ALA A 38 -7.82 9.29 -25.90
N THR A 39 -6.89 10.21 -26.18
CA THR A 39 -5.53 10.15 -25.64
C THR A 39 -5.53 10.61 -24.17
N GLY A 40 -4.85 9.89 -23.27
CA GLY A 40 -4.76 10.22 -21.83
C GLY A 40 -5.40 9.15 -20.92
N ASN A 41 -5.68 9.47 -19.66
CA ASN A 41 -6.50 8.63 -18.78
C ASN A 41 -7.96 9.12 -18.86
N GLN A 42 -8.86 8.26 -19.34
CA GLN A 42 -10.31 8.55 -19.39
C GLN A 42 -11.06 7.85 -18.26
N ILE A 43 -10.38 7.07 -17.42
CA ILE A 43 -10.97 6.31 -16.33
C ILE A 43 -11.06 7.22 -15.09
N PRO A 44 -12.26 7.56 -14.58
CA PRO A 44 -12.41 8.42 -13.41
C PRO A 44 -12.28 7.61 -12.12
N CYS A 45 -11.07 7.26 -11.73
CA CYS A 45 -10.76 6.42 -10.56
C CYS A 45 -11.42 6.96 -9.28
N GLN A 46 -11.41 8.28 -9.10
CA GLN A 46 -11.94 8.95 -7.90
C GLN A 46 -13.46 8.76 -7.70
N LYS A 47 -14.20 8.38 -8.75
CA LYS A 47 -15.65 8.08 -8.64
C LYS A 47 -15.89 6.88 -7.72
N CYS A 48 -14.97 5.92 -7.71
CA CYS A 48 -15.07 4.69 -6.93
C CYS A 48 -14.05 4.64 -5.77
N HIS A 49 -12.90 5.29 -5.92
CA HIS A 49 -11.79 5.31 -4.95
C HIS A 49 -11.61 6.70 -4.31
N ALA A 50 -12.71 7.31 -3.89
CA ALA A 50 -12.72 8.68 -3.37
C ALA A 50 -11.88 8.84 -2.09
N ASP A 51 -11.85 7.82 -1.24
CA ASP A 51 -11.04 7.75 -0.02
C ASP A 51 -9.54 7.68 -0.31
N VAL A 52 -9.13 6.81 -1.24
CA VAL A 52 -7.74 6.70 -1.70
C VAL A 52 -7.29 8.00 -2.38
N TYR A 53 -8.17 8.61 -3.17
CA TYR A 53 -7.91 9.91 -3.78
C TYR A 53 -7.67 11.00 -2.72
N GLU A 54 -8.49 11.05 -1.67
CA GLU A 54 -8.32 12.00 -0.58
C GLU A 54 -6.99 11.78 0.17
N GLU A 55 -6.62 10.53 0.43
CA GLU A 55 -5.33 10.19 1.04
C GLU A 55 -4.15 10.65 0.16
N LEU A 56 -4.19 10.35 -1.13
CA LEU A 56 -3.15 10.78 -2.09
C LEU A 56 -3.08 12.30 -2.18
N ASN A 57 -4.22 13.00 -2.22
CA ASN A 57 -4.25 14.45 -2.30
C ASN A 57 -3.63 15.11 -1.06
N ASN A 58 -3.86 14.52 0.12
CA ASN A 58 -3.27 14.94 1.39
C ASN A 58 -1.81 14.50 1.58
N SER A 59 -1.31 13.59 0.75
CA SER A 59 0.10 13.19 0.73
C SER A 59 0.97 14.26 0.05
N PRO A 60 2.22 14.46 0.48
CA PRO A 60 3.19 15.26 -0.27
C PRO A 60 3.90 14.46 -1.38
N TYR A 61 3.66 13.14 -1.48
CA TYR A 61 4.37 12.22 -2.38
C TYR A 61 3.45 11.66 -3.46
N HIS A 62 4.06 11.12 -4.53
CA HIS A 62 3.38 10.43 -5.64
C HIS A 62 2.34 11.29 -6.41
N LYS A 63 2.51 12.62 -6.41
CA LYS A 63 1.72 13.60 -7.20
C LYS A 63 2.55 14.22 -8.33
N GLY A 64 3.18 13.34 -9.09
CA GLY A 64 4.21 13.67 -10.08
C GLY A 64 3.75 13.56 -11.53
N TRP A 65 2.58 12.97 -11.76
CA TRP A 65 1.97 12.83 -13.08
C TRP A 65 0.81 13.82 -13.21
N GLY A 66 0.46 14.19 -14.44
CA GLY A 66 -0.58 15.20 -14.66
C GLY A 66 -0.20 16.57 -14.11
N THR A 67 -1.00 17.09 -13.18
CA THR A 67 -0.82 18.41 -12.57
C THR A 67 0.14 18.35 -11.37
N PRO A 68 1.33 18.97 -11.43
CA PRO A 68 2.31 18.84 -10.35
C PRO A 68 1.77 19.26 -8.97
N GLY A 69 1.86 18.35 -8.00
CA GLY A 69 1.48 18.58 -6.61
C GLY A 69 -0.02 18.47 -6.30
N VAL A 70 -0.85 18.17 -7.31
CA VAL A 70 -2.29 17.94 -7.17
C VAL A 70 -2.56 16.50 -7.53
N ALA A 71 -3.29 15.77 -6.68
CA ALA A 71 -3.68 14.41 -7.02
C ALA A 71 -4.71 14.48 -8.15
N ASP A 72 -4.46 13.75 -9.24
CA ASP A 72 -5.41 13.60 -10.34
C ASP A 72 -5.40 12.18 -10.93
N GLU A 73 -6.22 11.97 -11.96
CA GLU A 73 -6.36 10.66 -12.60
C GLU A 73 -5.06 10.19 -13.30
N ASP A 74 -4.16 11.11 -13.65
CA ASP A 74 -2.86 10.75 -14.24
C ASP A 74 -1.91 10.17 -13.19
N ASP A 75 -1.98 10.61 -11.93
CA ASP A 75 -1.25 10.00 -10.81
C ASP A 75 -1.73 8.58 -10.52
N CYS A 76 -3.05 8.38 -10.48
CA CYS A 76 -3.65 7.05 -10.30
C CYS A 76 -3.17 6.09 -11.39
N ARG A 77 -3.23 6.52 -12.66
CA ARG A 77 -2.72 5.74 -13.80
C ARG A 77 -1.21 5.53 -13.71
N GLY A 78 -0.45 6.54 -13.29
CA GLY A 78 1.00 6.49 -13.14
C GLY A 78 1.45 5.31 -12.28
N CYS A 79 0.78 5.08 -11.16
CA CYS A 79 1.03 3.90 -10.32
C CYS A 79 0.44 2.63 -10.92
N HIS A 80 -0.86 2.64 -11.26
CA HIS A 80 -1.60 1.43 -11.63
C HIS A 80 -1.31 0.88 -13.03
N GLN A 81 -0.57 1.62 -13.85
CA GLN A 81 -0.12 1.18 -15.18
C GLN A 81 1.41 1.21 -15.33
N ALA A 82 2.15 1.20 -14.21
CA ALA A 82 3.61 1.23 -14.21
C ALA A 82 4.23 -0.06 -14.76
N ASN A 83 3.53 -1.20 -14.67
CA ASN A 83 4.05 -2.48 -15.18
C ASN A 83 3.95 -2.54 -16.71
N THR A 84 5.09 -2.38 -17.38
CA THR A 84 5.19 -2.39 -18.85
C THR A 84 4.99 -3.78 -19.48
N SER A 85 4.97 -4.84 -18.67
CA SER A 85 4.73 -6.21 -19.14
C SER A 85 3.23 -6.55 -19.22
N ILE A 86 2.36 -5.69 -18.68
CA ILE A 86 0.91 -5.82 -18.71
C ILE A 86 0.36 -4.90 -19.79
N ALA A 87 -0.59 -5.43 -20.56
CA ALA A 87 -1.37 -4.64 -21.49
C ALA A 87 -2.60 -4.05 -20.79
N TYR A 88 -2.84 -2.75 -20.95
CA TYR A 88 -4.04 -2.08 -20.43
C TYR A 88 -5.01 -1.80 -21.57
N ALA A 89 -6.31 -1.86 -21.28
CA ALA A 89 -7.32 -1.47 -22.27
C ALA A 89 -7.11 0.01 -22.64
N SER A 90 -7.01 0.28 -23.94
CA SER A 90 -7.07 1.64 -24.48
C SER A 90 -7.80 1.60 -25.80
N GLY A 91 -8.56 2.64 -26.11
CA GLY A 91 -9.26 2.77 -27.38
C GLY A 91 -8.44 3.44 -28.47
N THR A 92 -7.17 3.80 -28.18
CA THR A 92 -6.25 4.30 -29.20
C THR A 92 -5.75 3.14 -30.08
N ALA A 93 -5.43 3.40 -31.36
CA ALA A 93 -4.93 2.38 -32.31
C ALA A 93 -3.59 1.70 -31.92
N ASN A 94 -2.97 2.14 -30.82
CA ASN A 94 -1.78 1.54 -30.21
C ASN A 94 -2.08 0.76 -28.92
N GLY A 95 -3.33 0.73 -28.47
CA GLY A 95 -3.80 -0.27 -27.53
C GLY A 95 -3.70 -1.66 -28.15
N PRO A 96 -3.71 -2.74 -27.35
CA PRO A 96 -3.84 -4.06 -27.92
C PRO A 96 -5.10 -4.08 -28.78
N THR A 97 -4.95 -4.17 -30.10
CA THR A 97 -6.07 -4.37 -31.04
C THR A 97 -6.70 -5.75 -30.87
N ASP A 98 -6.29 -6.46 -29.83
CA ASP A 98 -6.56 -7.85 -29.56
C ASP A 98 -6.96 -7.99 -28.09
N ALA A 99 -8.27 -8.07 -27.87
CA ALA A 99 -8.87 -8.41 -26.58
C ALA A 99 -8.53 -9.84 -26.10
N THR A 100 -7.60 -10.54 -26.77
CA THR A 100 -7.14 -11.89 -26.43
C THR A 100 -5.81 -11.95 -25.68
N LEU A 101 -5.23 -10.82 -25.26
CA LEU A 101 -4.09 -10.88 -24.36
C LEU A 101 -4.55 -11.42 -22.99
N GLU A 102 -4.33 -12.72 -22.77
CA GLU A 102 -4.55 -13.46 -21.52
C GLU A 102 -3.87 -12.82 -20.28
N TRP A 103 -3.07 -11.77 -20.50
CA TRP A 103 -2.20 -11.08 -19.54
C TRP A 103 -2.58 -9.61 -19.34
N GLY A 104 -3.72 -9.15 -19.88
CA GLY A 104 -4.14 -7.75 -19.83
C GLY A 104 -4.97 -7.40 -18.60
N ALA A 105 -4.83 -6.17 -18.11
CA ALA A 105 -5.68 -5.59 -17.07
C ALA A 105 -6.68 -4.60 -17.68
N HIS A 106 -7.94 -4.60 -17.22
CA HIS A 106 -8.98 -3.75 -17.79
C HIS A 106 -8.70 -2.24 -17.65
N ALA A 107 -8.00 -1.81 -16.59
CA ALA A 107 -7.80 -0.39 -16.29
C ALA A 107 -6.57 -0.14 -15.41
N ALA A 108 -6.30 -1.07 -14.49
CA ALA A 108 -5.30 -0.95 -13.45
C ALA A 108 -4.80 -2.34 -13.05
N SER A 109 -3.52 -2.46 -12.70
CA SER A 109 -2.96 -3.64 -12.04
C SER A 109 -2.63 -3.33 -10.58
N THR A 110 -2.35 -4.37 -9.80
CA THR A 110 -1.59 -4.21 -8.56
C THR A 110 -0.21 -3.64 -8.90
N VAL A 111 0.30 -2.80 -8.01
CA VAL A 111 1.53 -2.03 -8.20
C VAL A 111 2.61 -2.63 -7.33
N GLU A 112 3.83 -2.73 -7.85
CA GLU A 112 5.03 -3.09 -7.11
C GLU A 112 5.87 -1.81 -6.94
N CYS A 113 6.38 -1.55 -5.73
CA CYS A 113 7.20 -0.37 -5.46
C CYS A 113 8.38 -0.29 -6.43
N MET A 114 8.99 -1.43 -6.75
CA MET A 114 10.18 -1.52 -7.58
C MET A 114 9.95 -1.16 -9.05
N TYR A 115 8.71 -1.07 -9.55
CA TYR A 115 8.45 -0.55 -10.90
C TYR A 115 8.98 0.87 -11.10
N CYS A 116 9.02 1.68 -10.03
CA CYS A 116 9.61 3.02 -10.08
C CYS A 116 10.90 3.12 -9.28
N HIS A 117 11.02 2.37 -8.17
CA HIS A 117 12.15 2.43 -7.25
C HIS A 117 13.34 1.51 -7.64
N ASP A 118 13.29 0.85 -8.80
CA ASP A 118 14.46 0.22 -9.42
C ASP A 118 15.39 1.28 -10.08
N GLN A 119 16.50 0.83 -10.67
CA GLN A 119 17.48 1.58 -11.45
C GLN A 119 16.89 2.46 -12.56
N LYS A 120 15.66 2.18 -13.02
CA LYS A 120 15.00 2.93 -14.10
C LYS A 120 14.29 4.22 -13.64
N GLN A 121 14.34 4.55 -12.34
CA GLN A 121 13.95 5.84 -11.74
C GLN A 121 12.79 6.55 -12.45
N VAL A 122 11.69 5.82 -12.64
CA VAL A 122 10.53 6.33 -13.35
C VAL A 122 9.98 7.53 -12.59
N GLY A 123 9.74 8.64 -13.27
CA GLY A 123 9.23 9.86 -12.64
C GLY A 123 10.20 10.53 -11.65
N GLY A 124 11.50 10.19 -11.69
CA GLY A 124 12.49 10.74 -10.76
C GLY A 124 12.45 10.10 -9.36
N ALA A 125 11.83 8.94 -9.22
CA ALA A 125 11.82 8.19 -7.98
C ALA A 125 13.25 7.81 -7.54
N PRO A 126 13.60 7.93 -6.25
CA PRO A 126 14.89 7.48 -5.75
C PRO A 126 14.97 5.95 -5.81
N ALA A 127 16.15 5.41 -6.11
CA ALA A 127 16.33 3.96 -6.10
C ALA A 127 16.26 3.41 -4.65
N ALA A 128 15.49 2.35 -4.44
CA ALA A 128 15.40 1.62 -3.16
C ALA A 128 16.57 0.61 -3.03
N GLY A 129 17.80 1.12 -3.12
CA GLY A 129 19.00 0.31 -3.07
C GLY A 129 19.37 -0.16 -1.66
N GLY A 130 20.35 -1.06 -1.60
CA GLY A 130 20.87 -1.66 -0.38
C GLY A 130 20.41 -3.09 -0.16
N PHE A 131 19.35 -3.55 -0.84
CA PHE A 131 18.73 -4.86 -0.65
C PHE A 131 19.10 -5.90 -1.72
N GLY A 132 19.83 -5.51 -2.76
CA GLY A 132 20.22 -6.40 -3.86
C GLY A 132 19.11 -6.63 -4.89
N ILE A 133 18.09 -5.78 -4.89
CA ILE A 133 16.90 -5.90 -5.72
C ILE A 133 16.79 -4.77 -6.75
N THR A 134 17.62 -3.74 -6.66
CA THR A 134 17.79 -2.81 -7.78
C THR A 134 18.76 -3.43 -8.78
N GLY A 135 18.62 -3.14 -10.07
CA GLY A 135 19.63 -3.55 -11.07
C GLY A 135 20.90 -2.70 -11.06
N LEU A 136 21.15 -1.93 -10.00
CA LEU A 136 22.39 -1.17 -9.82
C LEU A 136 23.54 -2.11 -9.45
N ALA A 137 24.70 -1.96 -10.09
CA ALA A 137 25.83 -2.86 -9.93
C ALA A 137 26.41 -2.93 -8.50
N ASN A 138 26.20 -1.89 -7.68
CA ASN A 138 26.66 -1.80 -6.30
C ASN A 138 25.59 -2.12 -5.26
N ASP A 139 24.38 -2.45 -5.70
CA ASP A 139 23.33 -2.91 -4.82
C ASP A 139 23.43 -4.43 -4.65
N THR A 140 24.12 -4.87 -3.61
CA THR A 140 24.40 -6.29 -3.38
C THR A 140 23.55 -6.91 -2.28
N GLY A 141 22.76 -6.12 -1.54
CA GLY A 141 22.06 -6.60 -0.35
C GLY A 141 22.95 -6.76 0.89
N SER A 142 24.27 -6.86 0.73
CA SER A 142 25.18 -7.36 1.77
C SER A 142 25.36 -6.44 2.99
N LEU A 143 24.87 -5.20 2.92
CA LEU A 143 25.02 -4.20 3.97
C LEU A 143 23.67 -3.76 4.57
N ALA A 144 22.54 -4.21 4.03
CA ALA A 144 21.24 -3.84 4.57
C ALA A 144 20.86 -4.71 5.76
N ALA A 145 20.66 -4.09 6.92
CA ALA A 145 20.14 -4.76 8.11
C ALA A 145 18.74 -5.35 7.92
N HIS A 146 17.99 -4.87 6.92
CA HIS A 146 16.61 -5.28 6.64
C HIS A 146 16.46 -6.09 5.34
N SER A 147 17.55 -6.56 4.71
CA SER A 147 17.48 -7.37 3.48
C SER A 147 16.61 -8.62 3.66
N ASP A 148 16.73 -9.25 4.82
CA ASP A 148 15.99 -10.48 5.14
C ASP A 148 14.51 -10.18 5.35
N PHE A 149 14.18 -9.01 5.92
CA PHE A 149 12.78 -8.58 6.06
C PHE A 149 12.13 -8.34 4.69
N VAL A 150 12.81 -7.59 3.82
CA VAL A 150 12.36 -7.28 2.45
C VAL A 150 12.20 -8.56 1.62
N SER A 151 13.22 -9.43 1.59
CA SER A 151 13.13 -10.70 0.87
C SER A 151 12.11 -11.67 1.45
N SER A 152 11.90 -11.67 2.78
CA SER A 152 10.86 -12.50 3.38
C SER A 152 9.45 -12.04 3.04
N ALA A 153 9.22 -10.73 2.84
CA ALA A 153 7.92 -10.23 2.41
C ALA A 153 7.57 -10.76 1.02
N ASP A 154 8.49 -10.65 0.06
CA ASP A 154 8.33 -11.18 -1.30
C ASP A 154 8.10 -12.71 -1.32
N LEU A 155 8.80 -13.45 -0.46
CA LEU A 155 8.75 -14.92 -0.46
C LEU A 155 7.62 -15.53 0.38
N SER A 156 7.12 -14.80 1.39
CA SER A 156 6.31 -15.40 2.47
C SER A 156 4.99 -14.69 2.74
N SER A 157 4.69 -13.60 2.05
CA SER A 157 3.44 -12.86 2.20
C SER A 157 2.62 -12.88 0.92
N ASP A 158 1.31 -13.06 1.05
CA ASP A 158 0.34 -13.03 -0.05
C ASP A 158 -0.62 -11.82 0.07
N VAL A 159 -0.30 -10.84 0.93
CA VAL A 159 -1.21 -9.71 1.22
C VAL A 159 -1.11 -8.63 0.13
N LEU A 160 0.12 -8.31 -0.27
CA LEU A 160 0.50 -7.36 -1.28
C LEU A 160 1.48 -8.06 -2.24
N LEU A 161 1.67 -7.44 -3.40
CA LEU A 161 2.57 -7.98 -4.42
C LEU A 161 4.04 -7.80 -4.00
N ALA A 162 4.83 -8.87 -4.04
CA ALA A 162 6.29 -8.86 -3.83
C ALA A 162 6.72 -8.23 -2.48
N GLU A 163 7.78 -7.42 -2.46
CA GLU A 163 8.31 -6.80 -1.24
C GLU A 163 7.47 -5.64 -0.67
N ASN A 164 6.31 -5.35 -1.25
CA ASN A 164 5.49 -4.20 -0.89
C ASN A 164 5.10 -4.17 0.59
N GLU A 165 4.82 -5.31 1.23
CA GLU A 165 4.50 -5.32 2.66
C GLU A 165 5.64 -4.75 3.50
N ALA A 166 6.89 -5.09 3.19
CA ALA A 166 8.05 -4.59 3.91
C ALA A 166 8.23 -3.09 3.70
N CYS A 167 8.02 -2.60 2.47
CA CYS A 167 8.06 -1.19 2.15
C CYS A 167 6.96 -0.42 2.89
N ILE A 168 5.72 -0.88 2.80
CA ILE A 168 4.54 -0.22 3.38
C ILE A 168 4.61 -0.21 4.91
N ALA A 169 5.10 -1.28 5.53
CA ALA A 169 5.30 -1.38 6.98
C ALA A 169 6.17 -0.25 7.56
N CYS A 170 7.08 0.32 6.77
CA CYS A 170 8.03 1.34 7.25
C CYS A 170 7.87 2.72 6.58
N HIS A 171 7.43 2.76 5.32
CA HIS A 171 7.38 3.98 4.50
C HIS A 171 5.98 4.58 4.38
N THR A 172 4.98 4.00 5.04
CA THR A 172 3.62 4.55 5.08
C THR A 172 3.15 4.73 6.52
N HIS A 173 2.00 5.35 6.70
CA HIS A 173 1.38 5.54 8.01
C HIS A 173 0.60 4.30 8.51
N VAL A 174 0.92 3.12 8.00
CA VAL A 174 0.33 1.86 8.48
C VAL A 174 0.90 1.54 9.87
N ALA A 175 0.01 1.26 10.81
CA ALA A 175 0.41 0.81 12.14
C ALA A 175 0.95 -0.62 12.07
N VAL A 176 2.20 -0.82 12.51
CA VAL A 176 2.84 -2.13 12.54
C VAL A 176 2.96 -2.68 13.96
N LYS A 177 2.74 -3.99 14.07
CA LYS A 177 3.02 -4.77 15.28
C LYS A 177 4.18 -5.70 14.98
N ILE A 178 5.32 -5.45 15.61
CA ILE A 178 6.53 -6.25 15.41
C ILE A 178 6.78 -7.07 16.66
N ASN A 179 6.94 -8.38 16.49
CA ASN A 179 7.33 -9.29 17.55
C ASN A 179 8.79 -9.71 17.36
N PHE A 180 9.67 -9.13 18.17
CA PHE A 180 11.07 -9.51 18.13
C PHE A 180 11.31 -10.66 19.11
N THR A 181 11.73 -11.80 18.58
CA THR A 181 12.16 -12.95 19.38
C THR A 181 13.66 -13.12 19.20
N HIS A 182 14.44 -12.80 20.23
CA HIS A 182 15.89 -12.91 20.18
C HIS A 182 16.33 -14.19 20.89
N TYR A 183 17.26 -14.93 20.30
CA TYR A 183 17.95 -16.02 20.96
C TYR A 183 19.16 -15.45 21.72
N GLY A 184 18.88 -14.86 22.88
CA GLY A 184 19.89 -14.34 23.80
C GLY A 184 20.04 -12.81 23.84
N ALA A 185 20.88 -12.35 24.76
CA ALA A 185 21.24 -10.95 24.96
C ALA A 185 22.71 -10.71 24.58
N MET A 186 22.98 -9.60 23.89
CA MET A 186 24.34 -9.10 23.76
C MET A 186 24.70 -8.37 25.07
N GLU A 187 25.75 -8.84 25.73
CA GLU A 187 26.27 -8.27 26.97
C GLU A 187 27.67 -7.71 26.73
N PHE A 188 27.96 -6.53 27.25
CA PHE A 188 29.30 -5.94 27.24
C PHE A 188 29.48 -5.05 28.47
N ASP A 189 30.72 -4.96 28.93
CA ASP A 189 31.09 -4.10 30.03
C ASP A 189 31.37 -2.68 29.53
N VAL A 190 30.94 -1.67 30.30
CA VAL A 190 31.25 -0.26 30.04
C VAL A 190 32.08 0.25 31.21
N ASN A 191 33.34 0.57 30.95
CA ASN A 191 34.28 1.05 31.95
C ASN A 191 34.90 2.39 31.54
N TRP A 192 35.21 3.24 32.50
CA TRP A 192 35.92 4.50 32.23
C TRP A 192 37.39 4.23 31.90
N ASP A 193 37.83 4.62 30.70
CA ASP A 193 39.23 4.58 30.31
C ASP A 193 39.91 5.90 30.72
N THR A 194 40.78 5.82 31.72
CA THR A 194 41.51 6.97 32.26
C THR A 194 42.57 7.54 31.32
N LEU A 195 43.09 6.75 30.37
CA LEU A 195 44.08 7.18 29.39
C LEU A 195 43.43 7.93 28.23
N LEU A 196 42.28 7.43 27.76
CA LEU A 196 41.51 8.03 26.67
C LEU A 196 40.48 9.08 27.14
N GLN A 197 40.28 9.20 28.45
CA GLN A 197 39.27 10.07 29.08
C GLN A 197 37.85 9.89 28.49
N GLN A 198 37.46 8.63 28.25
CA GLN A 198 36.14 8.28 27.72
C GLN A 198 35.66 6.93 28.24
N TYR A 199 34.37 6.63 28.10
CA TYR A 199 33.86 5.28 28.34
C TYR A 199 34.33 4.34 27.24
N ALA A 200 34.94 3.22 27.64
CA ALA A 200 35.37 2.14 26.79
C ALA A 200 34.50 0.90 27.04
N THR A 201 34.14 0.22 25.96
CA THR A 201 33.36 -1.02 25.99
C THR A 201 34.28 -2.23 25.82
N SER A 202 34.07 -3.29 26.61
CA SER A 202 34.84 -4.53 26.53
C SER A 202 33.96 -5.76 26.79
N ASN A 203 34.53 -6.97 26.63
CA ASN A 203 33.85 -8.23 26.99
C ASN A 203 32.49 -8.46 26.31
N TYR A 204 32.42 -8.19 25.01
CA TYR A 204 31.25 -8.50 24.20
C TYR A 204 31.00 -10.01 24.20
N THR A 205 29.86 -10.43 24.73
CA THR A 205 29.40 -11.82 24.75
C THR A 205 27.94 -11.92 24.31
N ILE A 206 27.55 -13.10 23.82
CA ILE A 206 26.16 -13.42 23.53
C ILE A 206 25.70 -14.44 24.56
N ASN A 207 24.79 -14.01 25.44
CA ASN A 207 24.17 -14.86 26.44
C ASN A 207 22.90 -15.48 25.85
N THR A 208 22.97 -16.74 25.45
CA THR A 208 21.85 -17.49 24.82
C THR A 208 20.92 -18.19 25.81
N SER A 209 21.10 -17.98 27.12
CA SER A 209 20.38 -18.75 28.16
C SER A 209 18.91 -18.36 28.36
N THR A 210 18.47 -17.24 27.76
CA THR A 210 17.07 -16.78 27.83
C THR A 210 16.59 -16.31 26.45
N ALA A 211 15.46 -16.85 26.00
CA ALA A 211 14.71 -16.27 24.90
C ALA A 211 14.01 -15.01 25.43
N VAL A 212 14.30 -13.86 24.83
CA VAL A 212 13.62 -12.61 25.16
C VAL A 212 12.68 -12.27 24.01
N THR A 213 11.39 -12.21 24.32
CA THR A 213 10.36 -11.78 23.38
C THR A 213 9.93 -10.36 23.75
N ASN A 214 10.21 -9.40 22.88
CA ASN A 214 9.74 -8.03 23.02
C ASN A 214 8.74 -7.73 21.92
N VAL A 215 7.50 -7.40 22.30
CA VAL A 215 6.48 -6.96 21.35
C VAL A 215 6.45 -5.45 21.32
N ILE A 216 6.70 -4.87 20.15
CA ILE A 216 6.66 -3.43 19.92
C ILE A 216 5.40 -3.10 19.12
N TRP A 217 4.58 -2.22 19.67
CA TRP A 217 3.35 -1.74 19.06
C TRP A 217 3.59 -0.34 18.53
N GLY A 218 3.66 -0.19 17.21
CA GLY A 218 3.80 1.12 16.56
C GLY A 218 2.46 1.81 16.34
N ASN A 219 2.49 3.12 16.09
CA ASN A 219 1.36 3.87 15.55
C ASN A 219 1.75 4.65 14.29
N ALA A 220 0.75 5.24 13.64
CA ALA A 220 0.90 6.10 12.47
C ALA A 220 1.72 7.40 12.73
N THR A 221 2.11 7.69 13.98
CA THR A 221 2.89 8.90 14.33
C THR A 221 4.36 8.57 14.66
N GLY A 222 4.80 7.33 14.43
CA GLY A 222 6.18 6.89 14.69
C GLY A 222 6.52 6.66 16.18
N GLN A 223 5.52 6.59 17.06
CA GLN A 223 5.70 6.22 18.46
C GLN A 223 5.52 4.71 18.64
N GLY A 224 6.30 4.12 19.55
CA GLY A 224 6.25 2.70 19.87
C GLY A 224 6.04 2.47 21.36
N TRP A 225 5.31 1.41 21.71
CA TRP A 225 5.14 0.97 23.09
C TRP A 225 5.53 -0.49 23.26
N VAL A 226 6.10 -0.76 24.43
CA VAL A 226 6.35 -2.12 24.93
C VAL A 226 5.22 -2.50 25.89
N ASN A 227 4.70 -3.71 25.74
CA ASN A 227 3.70 -4.36 26.61
C ASN A 227 2.22 -3.88 26.51
N THR A 228 1.92 -2.61 26.24
CA THR A 228 0.52 -2.09 26.13
C THR A 228 0.37 -0.92 25.14
N TYR A 229 -0.80 -0.76 24.50
CA TYR A 229 -1.13 0.31 23.57
C TYR A 229 -1.71 1.46 24.40
N PRO A 230 -1.47 2.74 24.07
CA PRO A 230 -2.05 3.85 24.82
C PRO A 230 -3.57 3.71 24.90
N GLY A 231 -4.09 3.61 26.12
CA GLY A 231 -5.52 3.50 26.37
C GLY A 231 -6.14 2.12 26.19
N SER A 232 -5.35 1.06 25.90
CA SER A 232 -5.89 -0.29 25.72
C SER A 232 -4.88 -1.41 26.01
N ALA A 233 -5.34 -2.51 26.62
CA ALA A 233 -4.57 -3.75 26.70
C ALA A 233 -4.59 -4.56 25.37
N ASN A 234 -5.49 -4.20 24.45
CA ASN A 234 -5.70 -4.84 23.15
C ASN A 234 -5.24 -3.94 22.00
N TRP A 235 -4.88 -4.55 20.87
CA TRP A 235 -4.52 -3.84 19.64
C TRP A 235 -5.76 -3.17 19.02
N PRO A 236 -5.64 -1.99 18.37
CA PRO A 236 -6.74 -1.38 17.63
C PRO A 236 -7.31 -2.34 16.56
N GLY A 237 -8.61 -2.63 16.64
CA GLY A 237 -9.29 -3.57 15.74
C GLY A 237 -9.40 -5.01 16.26
N GLN A 238 -9.04 -5.27 17.53
CA GLN A 238 -9.38 -6.49 18.27
C GLN A 238 -10.52 -6.27 19.27
#